data_AF-A0A7X5D6M7-F1
#
_entry.id   AF-A0A7X5D6M7-F1
#
_cell.length_a   1.000
_cell.length_b   1.000
_cell.length_c   1.000
_cell.angle_alpha   90.00
_cell.angle_beta   90.00
_cell.angle_gamma   90.00
#
_symmetry.space_group_name_H-M   'P 1'
#
loop_
_entity.id
_entity.type
_entity.pdbx_description
1 polymer ?
#
loop_
_entity_poly.entity_id
_entity_poly.type
_entity_poly.pdbx_seq_one_letter_code
_entity_poly.pdbx_strand_id
1 'polypeptide(L)'
;MDLERLITRGIQRKIPINIQLLLWDMQSKLREQYKKIDYLQVYRLEAIQKDLQLIEHTAEQPFYQMYYYYVVDNAVTEKVYIIETEYPTKLVETMLLAKEY
;
A
#
# COMPACT_ATOMS: atom_id res chain seq x y z
N MET A 1 -20.26 -4.39 -6.33
CA MET A 1 -19.79 -4.04 -4.98
C MET A 1 -19.03 -2.74 -5.11
N ASP A 2 -19.35 -1.76 -4.28
CA ASP A 2 -18.59 -0.50 -4.25
C ASP A 2 -17.22 -0.75 -3.62
N LEU A 3 -16.18 -0.09 -4.12
CA LEU A 3 -14.84 -0.10 -3.51
C LEU A 3 -14.65 1.16 -2.69
N GLU A 4 -14.40 1.00 -1.39
CA GLU A 4 -14.10 2.10 -0.47
C GLU A 4 -12.64 2.00 -0.01
N ARG A 5 -11.95 3.13 0.03
CA ARG A 5 -10.56 3.22 0.50
C ARG A 5 -10.47 4.04 1.76
N LEU A 6 -9.91 3.45 2.80
CA LEU A 6 -9.69 4.05 4.10
C LEU A 6 -8.19 4.09 4.42
N ILE A 7 -7.80 5.03 5.26
CA ILE A 7 -6.45 5.10 5.84
C ILE A 7 -6.56 5.19 7.36
N THR A 8 -5.60 4.62 8.08
CA THR A 8 -5.49 4.85 9.53
C THR A 8 -4.95 6.25 9.84
N ARG A 9 -5.14 6.67 11.08
CA ARG A 9 -4.51 7.91 11.60
C ARG A 9 -2.99 7.83 11.57
N GLY A 10 -2.40 6.65 11.74
CA GLY A 10 -0.96 6.45 11.62
C GLY A 10 -0.46 6.76 10.22
N ILE A 11 -1.12 6.21 9.19
CA ILE A 11 -0.82 6.50 7.79
C ILE A 11 -0.94 8.00 7.51
N GLN A 12 -2.08 8.60 7.87
CA GLN A 12 -2.33 10.03 7.62
C GLN A 12 -1.24 10.94 8.22
N ARG A 13 -0.70 10.58 9.39
CA ARG A 13 0.31 11.39 10.10
C ARG A 13 1.74 11.14 9.65
N LYS A 14 2.07 9.90 9.26
CA LYS A 14 3.46 9.47 9.05
C LYS A 14 3.86 9.33 7.60
N ILE A 15 2.91 9.03 6.72
CA ILE A 15 3.20 8.79 5.31
C ILE A 15 2.81 10.05 4.53
N PRO A 16 3.72 10.70 3.81
CA PRO A 16 3.41 11.83 2.93
C PRO A 16 2.34 11.48 1.89
N ILE A 17 1.48 12.45 1.56
CA ILE A 17 0.31 12.23 0.68
C ILE A 17 0.69 11.70 -0.70
N ASN A 18 1.82 12.15 -1.27
CA ASN A 18 2.34 11.66 -2.55
C ASN A 18 2.68 10.15 -2.50
N ILE A 19 3.25 9.68 -1.39
CA ILE A 19 3.52 8.25 -1.19
C ILE A 19 2.22 7.48 -0.96
N GLN A 20 1.25 8.03 -0.21
CA GLN A 20 -0.07 7.39 -0.06
C GLN A 20 -0.76 7.20 -1.41
N LEU A 21 -0.77 8.22 -2.27
CA LEU A 21 -1.34 8.15 -3.62
C LEU A 21 -0.61 7.12 -4.49
N LEU A 22 0.72 7.07 -4.39
CA LEU A 22 1.54 6.08 -5.09
C LEU A 22 1.19 4.65 -4.69
N LEU A 23 1.07 4.36 -3.39
CA LEU A 23 0.68 3.03 -2.91
C LEU A 23 -0.73 2.65 -3.38
N TRP A 24 -1.67 3.61 -3.43
CA TRP A 24 -3.01 3.39 -3.97
C TRP A 24 -3.02 3.12 -5.47
N ASP A 25 -2.18 3.80 -6.24
CA ASP A 25 -2.02 3.55 -7.68
C ASP A 25 -1.43 2.16 -7.93
N MET A 26 -0.42 1.74 -7.16
CA MET A 26 0.14 0.39 -7.23
C MET A 26 -0.92 -0.67 -6.91
N GLN A 27 -1.75 -0.46 -5.88
CA GLN A 27 -2.84 -1.36 -5.53
C GLN A 27 -3.91 -1.45 -6.62
N SER A 28 -4.31 -0.31 -7.21
CA SER A 28 -5.24 -0.29 -8.34
C SER A 28 -4.73 -1.11 -9.52
N LYS A 29 -3.46 -0.91 -9.90
CA LYS A 29 -2.82 -1.65 -11.00
C LYS A 29 -2.75 -3.14 -10.71
N LEU A 30 -2.44 -3.53 -9.48
CA LEU A 30 -2.43 -4.94 -9.08
C LEU A 30 -3.82 -5.59 -9.28
N ARG A 31 -4.90 -4.91 -8.89
CA ARG A 31 -6.27 -5.38 -9.11
C ARG A 31 -6.66 -5.49 -10.57
N GLU A 32 -6.23 -4.54 -11.40
CA GLU A 32 -6.48 -4.58 -12.84
C GLU A 32 -5.74 -5.75 -13.50
N GLN A 33 -4.53 -6.04 -13.02
CA GLN A 33 -3.69 -7.10 -13.56
C GLN A 33 -4.14 -8.50 -13.14
N TYR A 34 -4.60 -8.68 -11.90
CA TYR A 34 -4.93 -9.98 -11.34
C TYR A 34 -6.41 -10.11 -11.01
N LYS A 35 -7.04 -11.19 -11.52
CA LYS A 35 -8.45 -11.50 -11.25
C LYS A 35 -8.75 -11.71 -9.75
N LYS A 36 -7.78 -12.20 -9.00
CA LYS A 36 -7.83 -12.36 -7.54
C LYS A 36 -6.47 -12.03 -6.96
N ILE A 37 -6.46 -11.25 -5.89
CA ILE A 37 -5.27 -10.90 -5.11
C ILE A 37 -5.46 -11.35 -3.66
N ASP A 38 -4.35 -11.44 -2.93
CA ASP A 38 -4.36 -11.76 -1.52
C ASP A 38 -4.99 -10.61 -0.72
N TYR A 39 -5.66 -10.96 0.38
CA TYR A 39 -6.32 -9.96 1.24
C TYR A 39 -5.31 -9.02 1.88
N LEU A 40 -4.06 -9.45 2.07
CA LEU A 40 -2.98 -8.68 2.65
C LEU A 40 -1.94 -8.33 1.58
N GLN A 41 -1.73 -7.03 1.38
CA GLN A 41 -0.69 -6.49 0.52
C GLN A 41 0.36 -5.79 1.38
N VAL A 42 1.62 -6.18 1.25
CA VAL A 42 2.71 -5.67 2.10
C VAL A 42 3.61 -4.74 1.31
N TYR A 43 3.77 -3.52 1.82
CA TYR A 43 4.67 -2.50 1.27
C TYR A 43 5.71 -2.14 2.32
N ARG A 44 6.99 -2.44 2.07
CA ARG A 44 8.09 -1.92 2.89
C ARG A 44 8.65 -0.68 2.22
N LEU A 45 8.60 0.42 2.95
CA LEU A 45 9.13 1.70 2.53
C LEU A 45 10.50 1.86 3.16
N GLU A 46 11.51 2.18 2.36
CA GLU A 46 12.85 2.53 2.81
C GLU A 46 13.30 3.87 2.20
N ALA A 47 13.63 4.83 3.07
CA ALA A 47 14.23 6.09 2.65
C ALA A 47 15.73 5.89 2.34
N ILE A 48 16.05 5.70 1.07
CA ILE A 48 17.45 5.54 0.61
C ILE A 48 18.19 6.88 0.69
N GLN A 49 17.51 7.96 0.31
CA GLN A 49 17.93 9.35 0.49
C GLN A 49 16.70 10.18 0.84
N LYS A 50 16.88 11.48 1.14
CA LYS A 50 15.75 12.37 1.47
C LYS A 50 14.67 12.36 0.39
N ASP A 51 15.07 12.29 -0.88
CA ASP A 51 14.22 12.37 -2.06
C ASP A 51 14.10 11.06 -2.84
N LEU A 52 14.67 9.97 -2.33
CA LEU A 52 14.66 8.66 -2.99
C LEU A 52 14.01 7.60 -2.10
N GLN A 53 12.82 7.17 -2.49
CA GLN A 53 12.05 6.13 -1.84
C GLN A 53 12.26 4.78 -2.55
N LEU A 54 12.69 3.77 -1.81
CA LEU A 54 12.54 2.37 -2.20
C LEU A 54 11.22 1.83 -1.65
N ILE A 55 10.48 1.11 -2.49
CA ILE A 55 9.27 0.39 -2.13
C ILE A 55 9.45 -1.08 -2.54
N GLU A 56 9.48 -1.97 -1.55
CA GLU A 56 9.33 -3.41 -1.75
C GLU A 56 7.85 -3.77 -1.58
N HIS A 57 7.20 -4.31 -2.61
CA HIS A 57 5.82 -4.78 -2.57
C HIS A 57 5.78 -6.30 -2.69
N THR A 58 5.20 -6.96 -1.69
CA THR A 58 5.05 -8.42 -1.64
C THR A 58 3.62 -8.87 -1.35
N ALA A 59 3.21 -10.02 -1.90
CA ALA A 59 1.96 -10.72 -1.58
C ALA A 59 2.13 -12.24 -1.69
N GLU A 60 1.30 -13.01 -0.98
CA GLU A 60 1.41 -14.48 -0.97
C GLU A 60 0.67 -15.15 -2.13
N GLN A 61 -0.52 -14.66 -2.51
CA GLN A 61 -1.36 -15.26 -3.55
C GLN A 61 -1.98 -14.23 -4.51
N PRO A 62 -1.60 -14.21 -5.80
CA PRO A 62 -0.43 -14.91 -6.34
C PRO A 62 0.85 -14.47 -5.64
N PHE A 63 1.88 -15.32 -5.64
CA PHE A 63 3.19 -14.89 -5.16
C PHE A 63 3.64 -13.72 -6.00
N TYR A 64 3.92 -12.61 -5.32
CA TYR A 64 4.32 -11.36 -5.94
C TYR A 64 5.42 -10.74 -5.10
N GLN A 65 6.49 -10.28 -5.75
CA GLN A 65 7.57 -9.56 -5.12
C GLN A 65 8.21 -8.64 -6.16
N MET A 66 8.14 -7.34 -5.90
CA MET A 66 8.69 -6.32 -6.78
C MET A 66 9.33 -5.19 -5.98
N TYR A 67 10.34 -4.56 -6.57
CA TYR A 67 11.06 -3.42 -6.01
C TYR A 67 10.94 -2.21 -6.93
N TYR A 68 10.67 -1.05 -6.34
CA TYR A 68 10.47 0.19 -7.07
C TYR A 68 11.23 1.33 -6.44
N TYR A 69 11.89 2.14 -7.27
CA TYR A 69 12.53 3.38 -6.86
C TYR A 69 11.73 4.57 -7.36
N TYR A 70 11.39 5.49 -6.47
CA TYR A 70 10.63 6.69 -6.79
C TYR A 70 11.32 7.93 -6.22
N VAL A 71 11.34 8.98 -7.03
CA VAL A 71 11.68 10.32 -6.55
C VAL A 71 10.47 10.89 -5.83
N VAL A 72 10.67 11.35 -4.59
CA VAL A 72 9.62 11.88 -3.71
C VAL A 72 10.12 13.11 -2.97
N ASP A 73 9.23 13.94 -2.44
CA ASP A 73 9.66 15.14 -1.71
C ASP A 73 10.31 14.82 -0.34
N ASN A 74 9.82 13.76 0.30
CA ASN A 74 10.27 13.33 1.62
C ASN A 74 10.09 11.81 1.75
N ALA A 75 11.16 11.05 1.55
CA ALA A 75 11.13 9.61 1.70
C ALA A 75 10.95 9.21 3.17
N VAL A 76 10.33 8.06 3.40
CA VAL A 76 10.03 7.54 4.72
C VAL A 76 10.40 6.07 4.85
N THR A 77 10.72 5.67 6.08
CA THR A 77 10.96 4.26 6.44
C THR A 77 9.86 3.78 7.37
N GLU A 78 8.91 3.03 6.84
CA GLU A 78 7.81 2.39 7.56
C GLU A 78 7.40 1.12 6.82
N LYS A 79 6.69 0.22 7.51
CA LYS A 79 6.03 -0.92 6.88
C LYS A 79 4.53 -0.66 6.84
N VAL A 80 3.96 -0.74 5.65
CA VAL A 80 2.55 -0.44 5.36
C VAL A 80 1.87 -1.70 4.87
N TYR A 81 0.65 -1.92 5.34
CA TYR A 81 -0.26 -2.90 4.78
C TYR A 81 -1.38 -2.19 4.04
N ILE A 82 -1.87 -2.81 2.97
CA ILE A 82 -3.21 -2.57 2.46
C ILE A 82 -3.97 -3.89 2.64
N ILE A 83 -5.01 -3.86 3.47
CA ILE A 83 -5.87 -5.02 3.73
C ILE A 83 -7.22 -4.86 3.06
N GLU A 84 -7.74 -5.94 2.52
CA GLU A 84 -9.08 -6.03 1.95
C GLU A 84 -10.04 -6.64 2.99
N THR A 85 -11.23 -6.06 3.13
CA THR A 85 -12.33 -6.63 3.91
C THR A 85 -13.60 -6.59 3.08
N GLU A 86 -14.19 -7.76 2.86
CA GLU A 86 -15.45 -7.93 2.12
C GLU A 86 -16.66 -7.76 3.05
N TYR A 87 -17.56 -6.86 2.69
CA TYR A 87 -18.87 -6.66 3.32
C TYR A 87 -19.98 -7.00 2.33
N PRO A 88 -21.23 -7.23 2.79
CA PRO A 88 -22.33 -7.63 1.89
C PRO A 88 -22.60 -6.68 0.72
N THR A 89 -22.32 -5.38 0.86
CA THR A 89 -22.60 -4.36 -0.15
C THR A 89 -21.36 -3.70 -0.75
N LYS A 90 -20.19 -3.84 -0.12
CA LYS A 90 -18.97 -3.12 -0.48
C LYS A 90 -17.71 -3.91 -0.13
N LEU A 91 -16.64 -3.58 -0.83
CA LEU A 91 -15.29 -4.02 -0.54
C LEU A 91 -14.53 -2.84 0.06
N VAL A 92 -13.88 -3.03 1.20
CA VAL A 92 -13.12 -1.97 1.87
C VAL A 92 -11.65 -2.33 1.83
N GLU A 93 -10.84 -1.45 1.23
CA GLU A 93 -9.39 -1.49 1.34
C GLU A 93 -8.94 -0.50 2.40
N THR A 94 -8.17 -0.96 3.38
CA THR A 94 -7.62 -0.10 4.43
C THR A 94 -6.11 -0.08 4.35
N MET A 95 -5.52 1.09 4.16
CA MET A 95 -4.08 1.31 4.32
C MET A 95 -3.78 1.58 5.79
N LEU A 96 -2.86 0.81 6.37
CA LEU A 96 -2.47 0.91 7.77
C LEU A 96 -0.98 0.68 7.95
N LEU A 97 -0.40 1.21 9.01
CA LEU A 97 0.96 0.85 9.40
C LEU A 97 0.95 -0.58 9.93
N ALA A 98 2.01 -1.34 9.65
CA ALA A 98 2.12 -2.73 10.10
C ALA A 98 2.06 -2.89 11.64
N LYS A 99 2.41 -1.84 12.39
CA LYS A 99 2.33 -1.79 13.85
C LYS A 99 0.92 -1.51 14.40
N GLU A 100 -0.03 -1.20 13.54
CA GLU A 100 -1.44 -0.97 13.89
C GLU A 100 -2.31 -2.22 13.64
N TYR A 101 -1.71 -3.29 13.10
CA TYR A 101 -2.30 -4.61 12.90
C TYR A 101 -1.86 -5.54 14.01
#